data_AF-A0A7S1MWG4-F1
#
_entry.id   AF-A0A7S1MWG4-F1
#
_cell.length_a   1.000
_cell.length_b   1.000
_cell.length_c   1.000
_cell.angle_alpha   90.00
_cell.angle_beta   90.00
_cell.angle_gamma   90.00
#
_symmetry.space_group_name_H-M   'P 1'
#
loop_
_entity.id
_entity.type
_entity.pdbx_description
1 polymer ?
#
loop_
_entity_poly.entity_id
_entity_poly.type
_entity_poly.pdbx_seq_one_letter_code
_entity_poly.pdbx_strand_id
1 'polypeptide(L)'
;SSQRRRGKKGRGKSQLVIKALRKRLGMKVSPLQFYLEKVVKPLPNGGEGVREKLEGVSEELAEMLRSVLVATGVEKGSVVCDKPSMYLIQLVDRAVQDAVRRKTPHTLAYGYRPISQYGGNGSVSQMQGVESTWVNTVVSFLKAWKPLGELHTRVGDNVILHILTHTCLLYPLQNKCFAQ
;
A
#
# COMPACT_ATOMS: atom_id res chain seq x y z
N SER A 1 -29.87 13.68 -42.88
CA SER A 1 -28.66 14.50 -42.61
C SER A 1 -28.32 14.41 -41.14
N SER A 2 -27.04 14.22 -40.84
CA SER A 2 -26.49 13.74 -39.57
C SER A 2 -26.24 14.89 -38.59
N GLN A 3 -26.74 14.79 -37.35
CA GLN A 3 -26.20 15.57 -36.22
C GLN A 3 -25.94 14.65 -35.03
N ARG A 4 -24.80 13.95 -35.10
CA ARG A 4 -24.14 13.32 -33.95
C ARG A 4 -23.71 14.42 -32.96
N ARG A 5 -24.54 14.70 -31.95
CA ARG A 5 -24.09 15.39 -30.73
C ARG A 5 -23.11 14.47 -29.99
N ARG A 6 -21.81 14.72 -30.19
CA ARG A 6 -20.73 14.14 -29.36
C ARG A 6 -20.93 14.62 -27.91
N GLY A 7 -21.56 13.79 -27.10
CA GLY A 7 -21.49 13.91 -25.65
C GLY A 7 -20.02 13.79 -25.23
N LYS A 8 -19.42 14.90 -24.78
CA LYS A 8 -18.16 14.87 -24.04
C LYS A 8 -18.42 14.08 -22.76
N LYS A 9 -18.17 12.77 -22.77
CA LYS A 9 -18.05 11.95 -21.56
C LYS A 9 -17.05 12.65 -20.65
N GLY A 10 -17.51 13.18 -19.51
CA GLY A 10 -16.65 13.78 -18.51
C GLY A 10 -15.54 12.79 -18.18
N ARG A 11 -14.30 13.14 -18.48
CA ARG A 11 -13.14 12.34 -18.07
C ARG A 11 -13.17 12.30 -16.55
N GLY A 12 -13.50 11.15 -15.97
CA GLY A 12 -13.65 11.01 -14.53
C GLY A 12 -12.39 11.49 -13.81
N LYS A 13 -12.55 12.13 -12.65
CA LYS A 13 -11.44 12.68 -11.83
C LYS A 13 -10.31 11.66 -11.62
N SER A 14 -10.65 10.37 -11.54
CA SER A 14 -9.73 9.23 -11.50
C SER A 14 -8.71 9.21 -12.66
N GLN A 15 -9.12 9.50 -13.89
CA GLN A 15 -8.21 9.54 -15.04
C GLN A 15 -7.25 10.73 -15.00
N LEU A 16 -7.65 11.84 -14.36
CA LEU A 16 -6.77 12.99 -14.20
C LEU A 16 -5.63 12.69 -13.23
N VAL A 17 -5.92 12.01 -12.12
CA VAL A 17 -4.90 11.56 -11.15
C VAL A 17 -3.89 10.62 -11.81
N ILE A 18 -4.37 9.57 -12.49
CA ILE A 18 -3.50 8.61 -13.20
C ILE A 18 -2.65 9.33 -14.27
N LYS A 19 -3.24 10.26 -15.02
CA LYS A 19 -2.52 11.04 -16.03
C LYS A 19 -1.47 11.96 -15.40
N ALA A 20 -1.76 12.57 -14.26
CA ALA A 20 -0.81 13.43 -13.54
C ALA A 20 0.37 12.62 -13.02
N LEU A 21 0.12 11.48 -12.36
CA LEU A 21 1.17 10.57 -11.87
C LEU A 21 2.10 10.12 -12.99
N ARG A 22 1.53 9.69 -14.13
CA ARG A 22 2.33 9.23 -15.29
C ARG A 22 3.09 10.36 -15.98
N LYS A 23 2.42 11.48 -16.29
CA LYS A 23 3.00 12.53 -17.14
C LYS A 23 3.87 13.54 -16.39
N ARG A 24 3.53 13.86 -15.14
CA ARG A 24 4.25 14.87 -14.35
C ARG A 24 5.32 14.27 -13.46
N LEU A 25 5.05 13.08 -12.90
CA LEU A 25 5.96 12.44 -11.94
C LEU A 25 6.69 11.22 -12.52
N GLY A 26 6.43 10.87 -13.78
CA GLY A 26 7.08 9.72 -14.43
C GLY A 26 6.73 8.37 -13.80
N MET A 27 5.68 8.30 -12.98
CA MET A 27 5.36 7.10 -12.22
C MET A 27 4.64 6.06 -13.08
N LYS A 28 4.97 4.79 -12.88
CA LYS A 28 4.17 3.68 -13.39
C LYS A 28 2.98 3.50 -12.47
N VAL A 29 1.80 3.31 -13.06
CA VAL A 29 0.55 3.10 -12.33
C VAL A 29 -0.15 1.88 -12.87
N SER A 30 -0.39 0.88 -12.02
CA SER A 30 -1.06 -0.37 -12.34
C SER A 30 -1.97 -0.83 -11.21
N PRO A 31 -2.94 -1.72 -11.45
CA PRO A 31 -3.62 -2.43 -10.37
C PRO A 31 -2.64 -3.17 -9.47
N LEU A 32 -3.02 -3.37 -8.20
CA LEU A 32 -2.21 -4.06 -7.21
C LEU A 32 -1.86 -5.49 -7.66
N GLN A 33 -2.80 -6.23 -8.25
CA GLN A 33 -2.54 -7.57 -8.77
C GLN A 33 -1.36 -7.60 -9.75
N PHE A 34 -1.40 -6.74 -10.76
CA PHE A 34 -0.36 -6.67 -11.79
C PHE A 34 0.98 -6.21 -11.21
N TYR A 35 0.95 -5.32 -10.22
CA TYR A 35 2.16 -4.91 -9.51
C TYR A 35 2.80 -6.10 -8.78
N LEU A 36 2.01 -6.87 -8.04
CA LEU A 36 2.48 -8.03 -7.29
C LEU A 36 3.04 -9.12 -8.21
N GLU A 37 2.35 -9.47 -9.28
CA GLU A 37 2.82 -10.46 -10.27
C GLU A 37 4.17 -10.08 -10.88
N LYS A 38 4.47 -8.77 -10.97
CA LYS A 38 5.72 -8.27 -11.55
C LYS A 38 6.88 -8.19 -10.56
N VAL A 39 6.59 -7.73 -9.34
CA VAL A 39 7.62 -7.39 -8.34
C VAL A 39 7.92 -8.56 -7.43
N VAL A 40 6.95 -9.43 -7.19
CA VAL A 40 7.12 -10.53 -6.26
C VAL A 40 7.63 -11.76 -7.01
N LYS A 41 8.78 -12.28 -6.57
CA LYS A 41 9.36 -13.50 -7.08
C LYS A 41 9.01 -14.69 -6.19
N PRO A 42 8.88 -15.89 -6.79
CA PRO A 42 8.83 -17.12 -6.01
C PRO A 42 10.14 -17.32 -5.24
N LEU A 43 10.09 -18.18 -4.23
CA LEU A 43 11.28 -18.60 -3.50
C LEU A 43 12.28 -19.28 -4.46
N PRO A 44 13.60 -19.11 -4.26
CA PRO A 44 14.64 -19.70 -5.12
C PRO A 44 14.53 -21.22 -5.31
N ASN A 45 13.88 -21.90 -4.36
CA ASN A 45 13.74 -23.36 -4.34
C ASN A 45 12.53 -23.88 -5.13
N GLY A 46 11.93 -23.07 -6.02
CA GLY A 46 10.79 -23.48 -6.85
C GLY A 46 9.43 -23.39 -6.15
N GLY A 47 9.23 -22.39 -5.29
CA GLY A 47 7.93 -22.15 -4.64
C GLY A 47 6.87 -21.63 -5.61
N GLU A 48 5.60 -21.71 -5.18
CA GLU A 48 4.46 -21.11 -5.88
C GLU A 48 4.71 -19.62 -6.18
N GLY A 49 4.34 -19.20 -7.39
CA GLY A 49 4.32 -17.79 -7.76
C GLY A 49 3.19 -17.04 -7.03
N VAL A 50 3.21 -15.72 -7.18
CA VAL A 50 2.15 -14.88 -6.57
C VAL A 50 0.78 -15.18 -7.15
N ARG A 51 0.70 -15.55 -8.44
CA ARG A 51 -0.58 -15.85 -9.06
C ARG A 51 -1.25 -17.03 -8.36
N GLU A 52 -0.52 -18.12 -8.21
CA GLU A 52 -0.97 -19.35 -7.55
C GLU A 52 -1.36 -19.08 -6.09
N LYS A 53 -0.54 -18.30 -5.37
CA LYS A 53 -0.83 -17.90 -3.97
C LYS A 53 -2.13 -17.10 -3.82
N LEU A 54 -2.53 -16.37 -4.87
CA LEU A 54 -3.73 -15.54 -4.88
C LEU A 54 -4.93 -16.26 -5.53
N GLU A 55 -4.82 -17.54 -5.89
CA GLU A 55 -5.96 -18.33 -6.32
C GLU A 55 -6.89 -18.63 -5.14
N GLY A 56 -8.21 -18.57 -5.41
CA GLY A 56 -9.25 -18.87 -4.41
C GLY A 56 -9.29 -17.90 -3.23
N VAL A 57 -8.81 -16.66 -3.41
CA VAL A 57 -8.96 -15.59 -2.40
C VAL A 57 -10.41 -15.13 -2.28
N SER A 58 -10.74 -14.48 -1.17
CA SER A 58 -12.06 -13.89 -0.97
C SER A 58 -12.42 -12.86 -2.06
N GLU A 59 -13.73 -12.62 -2.24
CA GLU A 59 -14.20 -11.57 -3.15
C GLU A 59 -13.70 -10.18 -2.75
N GLU A 60 -13.62 -9.89 -1.44
CA GLU A 60 -13.11 -8.62 -0.94
C GLU A 60 -11.62 -8.42 -1.31
N LEU A 61 -10.80 -9.47 -1.20
CA LEU A 61 -9.40 -9.43 -1.64
C LEU A 61 -9.30 -9.33 -3.17
N ALA A 62 -10.09 -10.09 -3.92
CA ALA A 62 -10.13 -10.00 -5.37
C ALA A 62 -10.55 -8.60 -5.87
N GLU A 63 -11.48 -7.93 -5.17
CA GLU A 63 -11.83 -6.54 -5.45
C GLU A 63 -10.68 -5.58 -5.13
N MET A 64 -10.05 -5.72 -3.97
CA MET A 64 -8.88 -4.91 -3.59
C MET A 64 -7.77 -5.02 -4.64
N LEU A 65 -7.42 -6.24 -5.07
CA LEU A 65 -6.37 -6.52 -6.04
C LEU A 65 -6.61 -5.85 -7.41
N ARG A 66 -7.87 -5.75 -7.83
CA ARG A 66 -8.26 -5.15 -9.12
C ARG A 66 -8.43 -3.63 -9.05
N SER A 67 -8.91 -3.12 -7.92
CA SER A 67 -9.39 -1.75 -7.79
C SER A 67 -8.37 -0.78 -7.18
N VAL A 68 -7.53 -1.27 -6.26
CA VAL A 68 -6.43 -0.49 -5.68
C VAL A 68 -5.34 -0.35 -6.71
N LEU A 69 -4.93 0.90 -6.95
CA LEU A 69 -3.82 1.19 -7.85
C LEU A 69 -2.54 1.37 -7.06
N VAL A 70 -1.43 0.96 -7.66
CA VAL A 70 -0.08 1.15 -7.14
C VAL A 70 0.62 2.11 -8.07
N ALA A 71 1.13 3.20 -7.53
CA ALA A 71 1.98 4.15 -8.23
C ALA A 71 3.43 4.02 -7.71
N THR A 72 4.38 3.78 -8.61
CA THR A 72 5.81 3.66 -8.27
C THR A 72 6.69 4.49 -9.21
N GLY A 73 7.75 5.10 -8.67
CA GLY A 73 8.69 5.94 -9.43
C GLY A 73 9.84 5.17 -10.09
N VAL A 74 10.28 4.08 -9.46
CA VAL A 74 11.31 3.17 -9.98
C VAL A 74 10.92 1.76 -9.55
N GLU A 75 10.93 0.79 -10.47
CA GLU A 75 10.77 -0.63 -10.14
C GLU A 75 12.02 -1.09 -9.38
N LYS A 76 12.07 -0.77 -8.08
CA LYS A 76 13.17 -1.18 -7.20
C LYS A 76 12.88 -2.57 -6.68
N GLY A 77 13.60 -3.52 -7.27
CA GLY A 77 13.86 -4.83 -6.67
C GLY A 77 12.73 -5.82 -6.86
N SER A 78 13.13 -7.08 -6.86
CA SER A 78 12.21 -8.19 -6.65
C SER A 78 12.10 -8.46 -5.15
N VAL A 79 10.88 -8.57 -4.65
CA VAL A 79 10.61 -9.01 -3.28
C VAL A 79 10.24 -10.47 -3.31
N VAL A 80 10.65 -11.23 -2.31
CA VAL A 80 10.37 -12.66 -2.26
C VAL A 80 9.19 -12.91 -1.32
N CYS A 81 8.28 -13.78 -1.73
CA CYS A 81 7.25 -14.30 -0.82
C CYS A 81 7.89 -15.07 0.32
N ASP A 82 7.50 -14.77 1.55
CA ASP A 82 7.90 -15.51 2.74
C ASP A 82 6.70 -16.02 3.53
N LYS A 83 6.97 -16.81 4.56
CA LYS A 83 5.93 -17.21 5.51
C LYS A 83 5.67 -16.03 6.46
N PRO A 84 4.41 -15.67 6.73
CA PRO A 84 4.07 -14.69 7.74
C PRO A 84 4.71 -15.06 9.09
N SER A 85 5.44 -14.15 9.71
CA SER A 85 6.07 -14.34 11.03
C SER A 85 5.58 -13.33 12.07
N MET A 86 4.97 -12.24 11.62
CA MET A 86 4.39 -11.19 12.45
C MET A 86 2.88 -11.08 12.20
N TYR A 87 2.14 -10.48 13.12
CA TYR A 87 0.76 -10.08 12.84
C TYR A 87 0.73 -8.81 11.97
N LEU A 88 -0.33 -8.63 11.15
CA LEU A 88 -0.49 -7.44 10.30
C LEU A 88 -0.33 -6.13 11.10
N ILE A 89 -0.87 -6.06 12.32
CA ILE A 89 -0.75 -4.88 13.18
C ILE A 89 0.72 -4.53 13.44
N GLN A 90 1.54 -5.54 13.75
CA GLN A 90 2.98 -5.37 13.99
C GLN A 90 3.73 -4.96 12.71
N LEU A 91 3.31 -5.46 11.53
CA LEU A 91 3.87 -5.05 10.25
C LEU A 91 3.57 -3.58 9.92
N VAL A 92 2.33 -3.14 10.16
CA VAL A 92 1.95 -1.74 9.97
C VAL A 92 2.75 -0.86 10.93
N ASP A 93 2.91 -1.28 12.19
CA ASP A 93 3.72 -0.58 13.19
C ASP A 93 5.18 -0.44 12.76
N ARG A 94 5.76 -1.52 12.22
CA ARG A 94 7.11 -1.50 11.66
C ARG A 94 7.22 -0.56 10.46
N ALA A 95 6.22 -0.55 9.56
CA ALA A 95 6.17 0.38 8.44
C ALA A 95 6.08 1.85 8.90
N VAL A 96 5.35 2.14 9.98
CA VAL A 96 5.31 3.46 10.62
C VAL A 96 6.68 3.85 11.17
N GLN A 97 7.36 2.96 11.90
CA GLN A 97 8.70 3.21 12.43
C GLN A 97 9.71 3.52 11.31
N ASP A 98 9.69 2.74 10.24
CA ASP A 98 10.53 2.97 9.08
C ASP A 98 10.19 4.29 8.38
N ALA A 99 8.90 4.64 8.30
CA ALA A 99 8.45 5.91 7.74
C ALA A 99 8.90 7.12 8.56
N VAL A 100 8.81 7.07 9.89
CA VAL A 100 9.21 8.16 10.80
C VAL A 100 10.71 8.41 10.78
N ARG A 101 11.52 7.35 10.62
CA ARG A 101 12.99 7.47 10.53
C ARG A 101 13.47 8.02 9.19
N ARG A 102 12.62 8.02 8.15
CA ARG A 102 12.96 8.58 6.84
C ARG A 102 12.98 10.11 6.89
N LYS A 103 13.93 10.69 6.16
CA LYS A 103 14.02 12.16 5.96
C LYS A 103 13.00 12.69 4.95
N THR A 104 12.19 11.82 4.36
CA THR A 104 11.21 12.15 3.32
C THR A 104 9.79 12.06 3.86
N PRO A 105 8.88 12.98 3.51
CA PRO A 105 7.47 12.91 3.93
C PRO A 105 6.83 11.57 3.55
N HIS A 106 6.07 10.99 4.50
CA HIS A 106 5.41 9.70 4.31
C HIS A 106 4.08 9.67 5.05
N THR A 107 3.01 9.19 4.40
CA THR A 107 1.65 9.21 4.95
C THR A 107 1.54 8.47 6.28
N LEU A 108 2.25 7.35 6.42
CA LEU A 108 2.30 6.58 7.66
C LEU A 108 3.02 7.27 8.82
N ALA A 109 3.87 8.27 8.55
CA ALA A 109 4.62 8.98 9.59
C ALA A 109 3.85 10.15 10.20
N TYR A 110 2.75 10.61 9.58
CA TYR A 110 1.95 11.69 10.13
C TYR A 110 1.36 11.28 11.50
N GLY A 111 1.52 12.15 12.51
CA GLY A 111 1.05 11.85 13.86
C GLY A 111 1.99 11.01 14.71
N TYR A 112 3.21 10.80 14.23
CA TYR A 112 4.23 10.08 14.98
C TYR A 112 5.52 10.91 15.05
N ARG A 113 6.24 10.78 16.16
CA ARG A 113 7.57 11.35 16.34
C ARG A 113 8.53 10.36 17.00
N PRO A 114 9.84 10.45 16.72
CA PRO A 114 10.84 9.70 17.47
C PRO A 114 10.78 10.07 18.96
N ILE A 115 10.88 9.07 19.84
CA ILE A 115 11.02 9.33 21.28
C ILE A 115 12.41 9.93 21.50
N SER A 116 12.46 11.14 22.09
CA SER A 116 13.74 11.74 22.46
C SER A 116 14.34 10.99 23.65
N GLN A 117 15.64 10.67 23.61
CA GLN A 117 16.34 10.00 24.72
C GLN A 117 16.40 10.83 26.02
N TYR A 118 15.93 12.08 26.01
CA TYR A 118 16.14 13.05 27.09
C TYR A 118 14.86 13.50 27.84
N GLY A 119 13.70 12.88 27.62
CA GLY A 119 12.48 13.38 28.25
C GLY A 119 11.37 12.35 28.42
N GLY A 120 11.30 11.80 29.63
CA GLY A 120 10.04 11.45 30.29
C GLY A 120 9.36 10.15 29.85
N ASN A 121 8.89 9.41 30.85
CA ASN A 121 8.03 8.24 30.73
C ASN A 121 6.76 8.52 29.89
N GLY A 122 6.85 8.36 28.57
CA GLY A 122 5.71 8.31 27.66
C GLY A 122 5.17 6.88 27.61
N SER A 123 3.94 6.69 28.05
CA SER A 123 3.28 5.39 28.15
C SER A 123 3.19 4.65 26.81
N VAL A 124 3.81 3.46 26.79
CA VAL A 124 3.41 2.22 26.11
C VAL A 124 2.52 2.39 24.87
N SER A 125 3.13 2.79 23.76
CA SER A 125 2.72 2.24 22.46
C SER A 125 3.66 1.07 22.18
N GLN A 126 3.15 -0.05 21.67
CA GLN A 126 3.97 -1.23 21.35
C GLN A 126 5.05 -0.96 20.27
N MET A 127 5.10 0.25 19.70
CA MET A 127 6.09 0.67 18.73
C MET A 127 7.38 1.16 19.41
N GLN A 128 8.44 0.38 19.30
CA GLN A 128 9.76 0.77 19.84
C GLN A 128 10.31 2.05 19.19
N GLY A 129 10.63 3.04 20.03
CA GLY A 129 11.34 4.27 19.64
C GLY A 129 10.49 5.33 18.93
N VAL A 130 9.18 5.13 18.82
CA VAL A 130 8.24 6.08 18.22
C VAL A 130 7.03 6.24 19.12
N GLU A 131 6.58 7.48 19.31
CA GLU A 131 5.33 7.78 20.01
C GLU A 131 4.32 8.46 19.08
N SER A 132 3.04 8.23 19.35
CA SER A 132 1.92 8.83 18.64
C SER A 132 1.56 10.16 19.28
N THR A 133 1.58 11.25 18.51
CA THR A 133 1.14 12.58 18.95
C THR A 133 -0.34 12.83 18.65
N TRP A 134 -0.90 12.18 17.62
CA TRP A 134 -2.32 12.18 17.29
C TRP A 134 -2.69 10.92 16.49
N VAL A 135 -3.98 10.63 16.37
CA VAL A 135 -4.47 9.45 15.63
C VAL A 135 -4.22 9.61 14.14
N ASN A 136 -3.54 8.62 13.55
CA ASN A 136 -3.41 8.50 12.10
C ASN A 136 -4.46 7.51 11.56
N THR A 137 -5.50 8.04 10.91
CA THR A 137 -6.61 7.25 10.38
C THR A 137 -6.20 6.27 9.28
N VAL A 138 -5.16 6.56 8.50
CA VAL A 138 -4.62 5.62 7.51
C VAL A 138 -4.01 4.41 8.20
N VAL A 139 -3.23 4.63 9.27
CA VAL A 139 -2.66 3.54 10.07
C VAL A 139 -3.76 2.70 10.72
N SER A 140 -4.77 3.34 11.31
CA SER A 140 -5.94 2.64 11.89
C SER A 140 -6.70 1.83 10.84
N PHE A 141 -6.91 2.39 9.64
CA PHE A 141 -7.57 1.70 8.53
C PHE A 141 -6.78 0.46 8.11
N LEU A 142 -5.47 0.59 7.84
CA LEU A 142 -4.61 -0.52 7.42
C LEU A 142 -4.60 -1.68 8.43
N LYS A 143 -4.58 -1.38 9.72
CA LYS A 143 -4.63 -2.39 10.80
C LYS A 143 -5.93 -3.18 10.83
N ALA A 144 -7.05 -2.57 10.43
CA ALA A 144 -8.37 -3.19 10.44
C ALA A 144 -8.79 -3.75 9.06
N TRP A 145 -8.00 -3.52 8.02
CA TRP A 145 -8.40 -3.84 6.65
C TRP A 145 -8.27 -5.33 6.35
N LYS A 146 -9.38 -6.06 6.43
CA LYS A 146 -9.42 -7.53 6.28
C LYS A 146 -8.76 -8.04 4.98
N PRO A 147 -9.04 -7.49 3.79
CA PRO A 147 -8.32 -7.84 2.56
C PRO A 147 -6.81 -7.76 2.66
N LEU A 148 -6.27 -6.76 3.37
CA LEU A 148 -4.82 -6.63 3.55
C LEU A 148 -4.28 -7.74 4.47
N GLY A 149 -5.04 -8.15 5.48
CA GLY A 149 -4.72 -9.29 6.34
C GLY A 149 -4.72 -10.61 5.58
N GLU A 150 -5.71 -10.85 4.74
CA GLU A 150 -5.72 -12.03 3.87
C GLU A 150 -4.57 -12.00 2.86
N LEU A 151 -4.29 -10.83 2.25
CA LEU A 151 -3.15 -10.71 1.35
C LEU A 151 -1.85 -11.07 2.09
N HIS A 152 -1.66 -10.52 3.28
CA HIS A 152 -0.51 -10.79 4.13
C HIS A 152 -0.32 -12.28 4.40
N THR A 153 -1.38 -13.04 4.69
CA THR A 153 -1.23 -14.50 4.90
C THR A 153 -0.79 -15.25 3.65
N ARG A 154 -1.10 -14.74 2.44
CA ARG A 154 -0.69 -15.35 1.17
C ARG A 154 0.75 -15.01 0.78
N VAL A 155 1.16 -13.75 0.92
CA VAL A 155 2.42 -13.23 0.35
C VAL A 155 3.54 -13.01 1.38
N GLY A 156 3.20 -12.96 2.66
CA GLY A 156 4.16 -12.81 3.76
C GLY A 156 4.56 -11.38 4.10
N ASP A 157 5.47 -11.26 5.06
CA ASP A 157 5.84 -10.04 5.75
C ASP A 157 6.59 -9.06 4.84
N ASN A 158 7.56 -9.56 4.07
CA ASN A 158 8.43 -8.74 3.24
C ASN A 158 7.66 -8.02 2.12
N VAL A 159 6.69 -8.71 1.52
CA VAL A 159 5.87 -8.16 0.46
C VAL A 159 4.97 -7.05 1.01
N ILE A 160 4.33 -7.26 2.16
CA ILE A 160 3.48 -6.25 2.79
C ILE A 160 4.30 -5.02 3.21
N LEU A 161 5.45 -5.20 3.86
CA LEU A 161 6.33 -4.08 4.20
C LEU A 161 6.76 -3.30 2.97
N HIS A 162 7.13 -4.00 1.89
CA HIS A 162 7.52 -3.35 0.65
C HIS A 162 6.38 -2.49 0.09
N ILE A 163 5.17 -3.02 0.01
CA ILE A 163 3.99 -2.28 -0.44
C ILE A 163 3.80 -1.01 0.41
N LEU A 164 3.81 -1.14 1.74
CA LEU A 164 3.53 -0.04 2.64
C LEU A 164 4.61 1.06 2.67
N THR A 165 5.85 0.74 2.32
CA THR A 165 7.00 1.66 2.50
C THR A 165 7.67 2.12 1.20
N HIS A 166 7.39 1.45 0.07
CA HIS A 166 8.03 1.74 -1.21
C HIS A 166 7.04 2.05 -2.33
N THR A 167 5.74 1.98 -2.06
CA THR A 167 4.70 2.25 -3.07
C THR A 167 3.75 3.33 -2.61
N CYS A 168 3.10 3.99 -3.57
CA CYS A 168 1.94 4.83 -3.31
C CYS A 168 0.69 4.02 -3.67
N LEU A 169 -0.02 3.55 -2.65
CA LEU A 169 -1.32 2.90 -2.82
C LEU A 169 -2.39 3.96 -3.05
N LEU A 170 -3.32 3.68 -3.95
CA LEU A 170 -4.44 4.55 -4.26
C LEU A 170 -5.72 3.74 -4.13
N TYR A 171 -6.38 3.90 -2.98
CA TYR A 171 -7.63 3.23 -2.66
C TYR A 171 -8.80 3.98 -3.30
N PRO A 172 -9.63 3.34 -4.12
CA PRO A 172 -10.76 3.99 -4.78
C PRO A 172 -11.89 4.30 -3.79
N LEU A 173 -12.39 5.53 -3.83
CA LEU A 173 -13.56 5.96 -3.07
C LEU A 173 -14.81 5.95 -3.95
N GLN A 174 -15.99 5.82 -3.33
CA GLN A 174 -17.29 5.76 -4.01
C GLN A 174 -17.56 6.95 -4.96
N ASN A 175 -16.99 8.12 -4.64
CA ASN A 175 -17.13 9.35 -5.43
C ASN A 175 -16.16 9.46 -6.62
N LYS A 176 -15.56 8.35 -7.07
CA LYS A 176 -14.57 8.29 -8.16
C LYS A 176 -13.28 9.08 -7.86
N CYS A 177 -12.97 9.29 -6.59
CA CYS A 177 -11.68 9.80 -6.12
C CYS A 177 -10.80 8.66 -5.61
N PHE A 178 -9.55 8.96 -5.30
CA PHE A 178 -8.64 8.03 -4.64
C PHE A 178 -8.18 8.63 -3.30
N ALA A 179 -8.05 7.79 -2.29
CA ALA A 179 -7.30 8.06 -1.07
C ALA A 179 -5.91 7.42 -1.19
N GLN A 180 -4.89 8.13 -0.71
CA GLN A 180 -3.53 7.60 -0.61
C GLN A 180 -3.29 6.99 0.77
#